data_AF-A0A0C9ZEW1-F1
#
_entry.id   AF-A0A0C9ZEW1-F1
#
_cell.length_a   1.000
_cell.length_b   1.000
_cell.length_c   1.000
_cell.angle_alpha   90.00
_cell.angle_beta   90.00
_cell.angle_gamma   90.00
#
_symmetry.space_group_name_H-M   'P 1'
#
loop_
_entity.id
_entity.type
_entity.pdbx_description
1 polymer ?
#
loop_
_entity_poly.entity_id
_entity_poly.type
_entity_poly.pdbx_seq_one_letter_code
_entity_poly.pdbx_strand_id
1 'polypeptide(L)'
;MPYGNRRHIPQAVKEQIVTMSAHMKPGRIAHVTGISTRTIRRTMELWWKTGLVKRTPLQQGQKRKLNALDIAYLEGCIERTPDIYVTELQ
;
A
#
# COMPACT_ATOMS: atom_id res chain seq x y z
N MET A 1 -11.69 -19.12 13.16
CA MET A 1 -12.40 -17.86 13.49
C MET A 1 -12.33 -16.93 12.28
N PRO A 2 -13.43 -16.44 11.70
CA PRO A 2 -13.33 -15.59 10.52
C PRO A 2 -12.86 -14.20 10.98
N TYR A 3 -11.66 -13.82 10.55
CA TYR A 3 -11.01 -12.58 10.92
C TYR A 3 -11.65 -11.38 10.19
N GLY A 4 -12.39 -10.56 10.94
CA GLY A 4 -12.55 -9.12 10.69
C GLY A 4 -13.64 -8.68 9.71
N ASN A 5 -14.51 -7.77 10.17
CA ASN A 5 -15.54 -7.08 9.38
C ASN A 5 -14.94 -6.01 8.42
N ARG A 6 -13.90 -6.37 7.67
CA ARG A 6 -13.22 -5.52 6.69
C ARG A 6 -13.89 -5.69 5.33
N ARG A 7 -14.92 -4.90 5.07
CA ARG A 7 -15.56 -4.85 3.75
C ARG A 7 -14.82 -3.88 2.83
N HIS A 8 -14.40 -4.37 1.65
CA HIS A 8 -13.82 -3.50 0.63
C HIS A 8 -14.90 -2.53 0.12
N ILE A 9 -14.58 -1.23 0.12
CA ILE A 9 -15.42 -0.20 -0.50
C ILE A 9 -14.93 0.04 -1.93
N PRO A 10 -15.79 -0.15 -2.95
CA PRO A 10 -15.46 0.13 -4.34
C PRO A 10 -14.97 1.56 -4.55
N GLN A 11 -14.15 1.76 -5.59
CA GLN A 11 -13.57 3.07 -5.89
C GLN A 11 -14.65 4.12 -6.21
N ALA A 12 -15.66 3.77 -7.02
CA ALA A 12 -16.77 4.66 -7.37
C ALA A 12 -17.48 5.23 -6.12
N VAL A 13 -17.68 4.41 -5.08
CA VAL A 13 -18.30 4.86 -3.83
C VAL A 13 -17.40 5.87 -3.10
N LYS A 14 -16.08 5.67 -3.14
CA LYS A 14 -15.15 6.61 -2.53
C LYS A 14 -15.07 7.93 -3.32
N GLU A 15 -15.22 7.89 -4.65
CA GLU A 15 -15.31 9.09 -5.49
C GLU A 15 -16.58 9.87 -5.17
N GLN A 16 -17.71 9.17 -5.02
CA GLN A 16 -18.96 9.76 -4.57
C GLN A 16 -18.82 10.47 -3.21
N ILE A 17 -18.09 9.88 -2.24
CA ILE A 17 -17.80 10.53 -0.96
C ILE A 17 -17.08 11.87 -1.17
N VAL A 18 -16.08 11.91 -2.06
CA VAL A 18 -15.33 13.14 -2.35
C VAL A 18 -16.24 14.19 -2.99
N THR A 19 -17.06 13.81 -3.97
CA THR A 19 -18.04 14.72 -4.59
C THR A 19 -19.03 15.26 -3.56
N MET A 20 -19.56 14.40 -2.68
CA MET A 20 -20.48 14.83 -1.62
C MET A 20 -19.80 15.76 -0.61
N SER A 21 -18.50 15.56 -0.33
CA SER A 21 -17.75 16.38 0.62
C SER A 21 -17.58 17.84 0.20
N ALA A 22 -17.72 18.13 -1.10
CA ALA A 22 -17.74 19.51 -1.60
C ALA A 22 -18.99 20.30 -1.13
N HIS A 23 -20.08 19.61 -0.79
CA HIS A 23 -21.37 20.23 -0.48
C HIS A 23 -21.92 19.84 0.90
N MET A 24 -21.36 18.82 1.55
CA MET A 24 -21.92 18.25 2.79
C MET A 24 -20.84 17.97 3.83
N LYS A 25 -21.22 18.13 5.11
CA LYS A 25 -20.36 17.74 6.24
C LYS A 25 -20.22 16.21 6.32
N PRO A 26 -19.05 15.68 6.74
CA PRO A 26 -18.81 14.23 6.84
C PRO A 26 -19.83 13.43 7.65
N GLY A 27 -20.42 14.02 8.70
CA GLY A 27 -21.45 13.37 9.50
C GLY A 27 -22.74 13.11 8.72
N ARG A 28 -23.14 14.05 7.85
CA ARG A 28 -24.32 13.89 6.99
C ARG A 28 -24.07 12.87 5.88
N ILE A 29 -22.85 12.86 5.33
CA ILE A 29 -22.41 11.86 4.35
C ILE A 29 -22.47 10.46 4.95
N ALA A 30 -22.02 10.30 6.20
CA ALA A 30 -22.10 9.02 6.91
C ALA A 30 -23.54 8.53 7.07
N HIS A 31 -24.47 9.43 7.42
CA HIS A 31 -25.88 9.10 7.54
C HIS A 31 -26.50 8.67 6.19
N VAL A 32 -26.15 9.35 5.10
CA VAL A 32 -26.72 9.07 3.77
C VAL A 32 -26.13 7.80 3.14
N THR A 33 -24.83 7.58 3.31
CA THR A 33 -24.11 6.47 2.65
C THR A 33 -24.00 5.21 3.52
N GLY A 34 -24.28 5.30 4.82
CA GLY A 34 -24.05 4.22 5.79
C GLY A 34 -22.58 3.92 6.06
N ILE A 35 -21.66 4.75 5.53
CA ILE A 35 -20.22 4.57 5.68
C ILE A 35 -19.75 5.25 6.96
N SER A 36 -18.85 4.60 7.69
CA SER A 36 -18.30 5.19 8.91
C SER A 36 -17.63 6.55 8.64
N THR A 37 -17.85 7.49 9.56
CA THR A 37 -17.21 8.82 9.51
C THR A 37 -15.69 8.73 9.45
N ARG A 38 -15.10 7.71 10.08
CA ARG A 38 -13.66 7.41 10.02
C ARG A 38 -13.19 7.10 8.60
N THR A 39 -13.95 6.31 7.85
CA THR A 39 -13.60 5.98 6.46
C THR A 39 -13.73 7.19 5.56
N ILE A 40 -14.78 8.00 5.73
CA ILE A 40 -14.97 9.25 4.98
C ILE A 40 -13.77 10.19 5.20
N ARG A 41 -13.37 10.41 6.46
CA ARG A 41 -12.20 11.25 6.78
C ARG A 41 -10.92 10.74 6.15
N ARG A 42 -10.65 9.43 6.21
CA ARG A 42 -9.46 8.83 5.58
C ARG A 42 -9.46 8.98 4.05
N THR A 43 -10.62 8.85 3.40
CA THR A 43 -10.74 9.07 1.95
C THR A 43 -10.49 10.53 1.60
N MET A 44 -11.04 11.47 2.38
CA MET A 44 -10.81 12.91 2.18
C MET A 44 -9.35 13.31 2.42
N GLU A 45 -8.72 12.82 3.49
CA GLU A 45 -7.30 13.05 3.76
C GLU A 45 -6.41 12.52 2.63
N LEU A 46 -6.75 11.37 2.05
CA LEU A 46 -6.04 10.83 0.91
C LEU A 46 -6.19 11.73 -0.32
N TRP A 47 -7.43 12.15 -0.60
CA TRP A 47 -7.74 13.05 -1.70
C TRP A 47 -6.98 14.39 -1.57
N TRP A 48 -6.99 15.02 -0.39
CA TRP A 48 -6.25 16.28 -0.18
C TRP A 48 -4.74 16.13 -0.36
N LYS A 49 -4.17 14.98 -0.01
CA LYS A 49 -2.73 14.74 -0.14
C LYS A 49 -2.29 14.37 -1.55
N THR A 50 -3.13 13.69 -2.31
CA THR A 50 -2.70 13.00 -3.55
C THR A 50 -3.57 13.30 -4.76
N GLY A 51 -4.74 13.91 -4.59
CA GLY A 51 -5.74 14.04 -5.66
C GLY A 51 -6.31 12.69 -6.12
N LEU A 52 -6.10 11.61 -5.36
CA LEU A 52 -6.55 10.27 -5.69
C LEU A 52 -7.40 9.70 -4.56
N VAL A 53 -8.32 8.83 -4.94
CA VAL A 53 -9.28 8.19 -4.04
C VAL A 53 -8.83 6.79 -3.61
N LYS A 54 -7.86 6.23 -4.34
CA LYS A 54 -7.26 4.92 -4.09
C LYS A 54 -5.74 5.08 -4.09
N ARG A 55 -5.07 4.54 -3.07
CA ARG A 55 -3.62 4.32 -3.11
C ARG A 55 -3.36 3.11 -3.98
N THR A 56 -2.77 3.32 -5.15
CA THR A 56 -2.08 2.25 -5.86
C THR A 56 -0.76 1.99 -5.14
N PRO A 57 -0.52 0.77 -4.64
CA PRO A 57 0.81 0.44 -4.14
C PRO A 57 1.80 0.54 -5.31
N LEU A 58 2.92 1.22 -5.10
CA LEU A 58 3.96 1.43 -6.12
C LEU A 58 4.47 0.10 -6.71
N GLN A 59 4.61 -0.93 -5.86
CA GLN A 59 4.88 -2.32 -6.26
C GLN A 59 4.24 -3.27 -5.25
N GLN A 60 3.73 -4.41 -5.72
CA GLN A 60 3.25 -5.48 -4.84
C GLN A 60 4.47 -6.30 -4.38
N GLY A 61 4.80 -6.19 -3.09
CA GLY A 61 5.99 -6.82 -2.52
C GLY A 61 7.26 -6.00 -2.73
N GLN A 62 8.23 -6.18 -1.83
CA GLN A 62 9.57 -5.60 -1.96
C GLN A 62 10.40 -6.50 -2.86
N LYS A 63 10.98 -5.96 -3.92
CA LYS A 63 11.99 -6.70 -4.71
C LYS A 63 13.14 -7.04 -3.78
N ARG A 64 13.38 -8.34 -3.56
CA ARG A 64 14.55 -8.85 -2.82
C ARG A 64 15.79 -8.70 -3.70
N LYS A 65 16.23 -7.45 -3.89
CA LYS A 65 17.54 -7.17 -4.49
C LYS A 65 18.59 -7.36 -3.41
N LEU A 66 19.74 -7.92 -3.79
CA LEU A 66 20.92 -7.98 -2.93
C LEU A 66 21.29 -6.56 -2.50
N ASN A 67 21.47 -6.35 -1.20
CA ASN A 67 21.97 -5.11 -0.66
C ASN A 67 23.50 -5.05 -0.82
N ALA A 68 24.10 -3.88 -0.62
CA ALA A 68 25.55 -3.67 -0.73
C ALA A 68 26.36 -4.65 0.14
N LEU A 69 25.85 -5.01 1.32
CA LEU A 69 26.50 -6.02 2.19
C LEU A 69 26.43 -7.43 1.61
N ASP A 70 25.28 -7.81 1.03
CA ASP A 70 25.13 -9.13 0.42
C ASP A 70 26.06 -9.25 -0.81
N ILE A 71 26.20 -8.17 -1.57
CA ILE A 71 27.12 -8.10 -2.72
C ILE A 71 28.57 -8.25 -2.25
N ALA A 72 29.00 -7.45 -1.27
CA ALA A 72 30.37 -7.51 -0.75
C ALA A 72 30.73 -8.88 -0.15
N TYR A 73 29.76 -9.54 0.49
CA TYR A 73 29.94 -10.90 1.00
C TYR A 73 30.17 -11.90 -0.13
N LEU A 74 29.32 -11.89 -1.15
CA LEU A 74 29.43 -12.79 -2.30
C LEU A 74 30.72 -12.54 -3.09
N GLU A 75 31.12 -11.27 -3.26
CA GLU A 75 32.40 -10.89 -3.86
C GLU A 75 33.58 -11.48 -3.06
N GLY A 76 33.57 -11.35 -1.74
CA GLY A 76 34.61 -11.94 -0.87
C GLY A 76 34.67 -13.47 -0.93
N CYS A 77 33.53 -14.15 -1.14
CA CYS A 77 33.51 -15.60 -1.37
C CYS A 77 34.15 -15.98 -2.71
N ILE A 78 33.86 -15.23 -3.78
CA ILE A 78 34.45 -15.44 -5.11
C ILE A 78 35.96 -15.14 -5.09
N GLU A 79 36.38 -14.07 -4.42
CA GLU A 79 37.80 -13.70 -4.31
C GLU A 79 38.63 -14.78 -3.59
N ARG A 80 38.06 -15.43 -2.58
CA ARG A 80 38.75 -16.48 -1.80
C ARG A 80 38.75 -17.83 -2.51
N THR A 81 37.70 -18.13 -3.27
CA THR A 81 37.54 -19.40 -4.00
C THR A 81 36.93 -19.10 -5.37
N PRO A 82 37.74 -18.82 -6.40
CA PRO A 82 37.25 -18.36 -7.70
C PRO A 82 36.49 -19.44 -8.49
N ASP A 83 36.73 -20.73 -8.18
CA ASP A 83 36.08 -21.87 -8.83
C ASP A 83 34.77 -22.30 -8.12
N ILE A 84 34.29 -21.52 -7.14
CA ILE A 84 33.06 -21.82 -6.41
C ILE A 84 31.84 -21.79 -7.34
N TYR A 85 30.97 -22.79 -7.23
CA TYR A 85 29.75 -22.81 -8.03
C TYR A 85 28.70 -21.87 -7.44
N VAL A 86 27.83 -21.32 -8.31
CA VAL A 86 26.73 -20.43 -7.87
C VAL A 86 25.79 -21.14 -6.88
N THR A 87 25.65 -22.47 -6.98
CA THR A 87 24.86 -23.27 -6.04
C THR A 87 25.48 -23.37 -4.64
N GLU A 88 26.78 -23.09 -4.51
CA GLU A 88 27.53 -23.17 -3.26
C GLU A 88 27.67 -21.79 -2.58
N LEU A 89 27.27 -20.71 -3.25
CA LEU A 89 27.27 -19.33 -2.76
C LEU A 89 26.09 -19.01 -1.80
N GLN A 90 25.63 -19.99 -1.00
CA GLN A 90 24.48 -19.86 -0.09
C GLN A 90 24.84 -19.71 1.38
#